data_AF-A0A9W6Z5E3-F1
#
_entry.id   AF-A0A9W6Z5E3-F1
#
_cell.length_a   1.000
_cell.length_b   1.000
_cell.length_c   1.000
_cell.angle_alpha   90.00
_cell.angle_beta   90.00
_cell.angle_gamma   90.00
#
_symmetry.space_group_name_H-M   'P 1'
#
loop_
_entity.id
_entity.type
_entity.pdbx_description
1 polymer ?
#
loop_
_entity_poly.entity_id
_entity_poly.type
_entity_poly.pdbx_seq_one_letter_code
_entity_poly.pdbx_strand_id
1 'polypeptide(L)'
;MELPWMKKRIAKREVSPLVKEFKDMKISFENTNQPQNYIRENTVKTGITNMRNCYRFQIKDVLSSRLKSQPQWVLTCQDAQQVIKKIMVRGEWARFEYQVGDIIHIVSDSDDKDAEPPHLVDDRNNLLVWSPDVLLTATFISDAVDCQRRAIIKNRFRAPTGEVSIPMLIGNMVHRIFQECLKTRNCDDKFVDSLVEEMLNESFVDILSSNRERQDIKNEIWGHFLNIKEWIRVYMALPDGSVNRNGNDSPDCNFDVTNVLDIEENIASPLFGLRGLIDVVIEARLKENGNKFVLPMEIKTGRAYLSNQTQVFLYTLLIKERYDVTPKSTCLVYSKTNETKHRAVPKMDIKSLIFLRNQLTQYMTYDVRELPPPLHQNSTCERCFEKEKCMVLNKLMDDSEDGSDGDPFITIGIL
;
A
#
# COMPACT_ATOMS: atom_id res chain seq x y z
N MET A 1 16.23 64.14 -44.24
CA MET A 1 15.87 63.01 -43.38
C MET A 1 15.01 62.10 -44.24
N GLU A 2 15.41 60.94 -44.71
CA GLU A 2 16.35 59.92 -44.24
C GLU A 2 17.14 59.33 -45.42
N LEU A 3 18.29 58.71 -45.13
CA LEU A 3 19.24 58.09 -46.06
C LEU A 3 19.65 56.70 -45.47
N PRO A 4 20.31 55.77 -46.19
CA PRO A 4 19.65 54.71 -46.97
C PRO A 4 20.43 53.37 -46.94
N TRP A 5 19.98 52.28 -46.29
CA TRP A 5 20.60 50.96 -46.54
C TRP A 5 19.82 49.77 -45.95
N MET A 6 18.99 49.16 -46.79
CA MET A 6 18.86 47.70 -46.80
C MET A 6 20.22 47.07 -47.10
N LYS A 7 20.78 46.28 -46.16
CA LYS A 7 21.26 44.89 -46.37
C LYS A 7 22.24 44.41 -45.28
N LYS A 8 21.97 43.16 -44.85
CA LYS A 8 22.87 42.11 -44.35
C LYS A 8 23.51 42.27 -42.96
N ARG A 9 23.15 41.36 -42.05
CA ARG A 9 23.97 40.15 -41.74
C ARG A 9 23.25 39.21 -40.77
N ILE A 10 23.05 37.97 -41.22
CA ILE A 10 22.83 36.80 -40.37
C ILE A 10 24.14 36.59 -39.61
N ALA A 11 24.10 36.70 -38.28
CA ALA A 11 25.16 36.24 -37.40
C ALA A 11 24.58 35.14 -36.50
N LYS A 12 25.16 33.95 -36.62
CA LYS A 12 24.91 32.77 -35.78
C LYS A 12 25.08 33.15 -34.31
N ARG A 13 24.09 32.84 -33.47
CA ARG A 13 24.31 32.59 -32.04
C ARG A 13 24.25 31.09 -31.82
N GLU A 14 25.36 30.57 -31.33
CA GLU A 14 25.59 29.16 -31.01
C GLU A 14 24.66 28.71 -29.88
N VAL A 15 24.03 27.54 -30.09
CA VAL A 15 23.26 26.84 -29.07
C VAL A 15 24.22 25.99 -28.25
N SER A 16 24.07 26.07 -26.93
CA SER A 16 24.75 25.29 -25.89
C SER A 16 24.78 23.77 -26.18
N PRO A 17 25.81 23.01 -25.76
CA PRO A 17 26.08 21.65 -26.26
C PRO A 17 25.11 20.53 -25.84
N LEU A 18 24.03 20.81 -25.10
CA LEU A 18 23.14 19.78 -24.53
C LEU A 18 22.06 19.22 -25.48
N VAL A 19 22.10 19.52 -26.79
CA VAL A 19 21.05 19.12 -27.76
C VAL A 19 21.52 18.04 -28.74
N LYS A 20 22.66 17.38 -28.51
CA LYS A 20 23.18 16.37 -29.46
C LYS A 20 22.66 14.93 -29.28
N GLU A 21 21.90 14.61 -28.23
CA GLU A 21 21.43 13.23 -28.00
C GLU A 21 20.01 12.90 -28.50
N PHE A 22 19.29 13.84 -29.12
CA PHE A 22 17.87 13.64 -29.47
C PHE A 22 17.58 13.48 -30.97
N LYS A 23 18.61 13.23 -31.80
CA LYS A 23 18.44 13.18 -33.27
C LYS A 23 17.84 11.88 -33.82
N ASP A 24 17.77 10.81 -33.03
CA ASP A 24 17.41 9.47 -33.54
C ASP A 24 16.06 8.93 -33.02
N MET A 25 15.16 9.78 -32.50
CA MET A 25 13.82 9.35 -32.06
C MET A 25 12.83 9.29 -33.22
N LYS A 26 12.32 8.08 -33.49
CA LYS A 26 11.12 7.88 -34.32
C LYS A 26 9.88 8.13 -33.46
N ILE A 27 9.15 9.21 -33.77
CA ILE A 27 7.89 9.60 -33.14
C ILE A 27 6.76 9.02 -34.00
N SER A 28 5.84 8.26 -33.42
CA SER A 28 4.61 7.80 -34.07
C SER A 28 3.42 8.61 -33.53
N PHE A 29 2.65 9.21 -34.43
CA PHE A 29 1.41 9.94 -34.11
C PHE A 29 0.21 9.03 -34.40
N GLU A 30 -0.24 8.25 -33.44
CA GLU A 30 -1.54 7.56 -33.52
C GLU A 30 -2.22 7.61 -32.15
N ASN A 31 -3.14 8.58 -32.01
CA ASN A 31 -4.37 8.56 -31.19
C ASN A 31 -4.87 9.99 -30.96
N THR A 32 -5.57 10.55 -31.96
CA THR A 32 -6.45 11.71 -31.77
C THR A 32 -7.89 11.22 -31.73
N ASN A 33 -8.33 10.73 -30.57
CA ASN A 33 -9.74 10.75 -30.21
C ASN A 33 -9.96 11.93 -29.27
N GLN A 34 -10.87 12.82 -29.67
CA GLN A 34 -11.11 14.12 -29.04
C GLN A 34 -11.63 13.95 -27.61
N PRO A 35 -11.06 14.64 -26.60
CA PRO A 35 -11.61 14.62 -25.25
C PRO A 35 -12.83 15.55 -25.16
N GLN A 36 -13.97 15.00 -24.73
CA GLN A 36 -15.06 15.78 -24.19
C GLN A 36 -14.54 16.59 -22.98
N ASN A 37 -14.88 17.88 -22.96
CA ASN A 37 -14.46 18.88 -21.98
C ASN A 37 -14.57 18.41 -20.52
N TYR A 38 -13.46 17.98 -19.92
CA TYR A 38 -13.33 17.94 -18.47
C TYR A 38 -11.97 18.54 -18.02
N ILE A 39 -12.09 19.72 -17.39
CA ILE A 39 -11.20 20.37 -16.42
C ILE A 39 -9.95 21.10 -16.95
N ARG A 40 -10.10 22.43 -17.17
CA ARG A 40 -9.01 23.40 -17.36
C ARG A 40 -8.37 23.88 -16.04
N GLU A 41 -8.88 23.49 -14.88
CA GLU A 41 -8.36 23.95 -13.58
C GLU A 41 -7.16 23.12 -13.13
N ASN A 42 -6.10 23.81 -12.67
CA ASN A 42 -4.94 23.16 -12.07
C ASN A 42 -5.31 22.68 -10.65
N THR A 43 -5.68 21.40 -10.54
CA THR A 43 -6.01 20.73 -9.27
C THR A 43 -4.77 20.29 -8.47
N VAL A 44 -3.55 20.60 -8.91
CA VAL A 44 -2.33 20.36 -8.11
C VAL A 44 -2.38 21.16 -6.80
N LYS A 45 -3.00 22.35 -6.82
CA LYS A 45 -3.09 23.27 -5.68
C LYS A 45 -4.01 22.79 -4.54
N THR A 46 -4.86 21.78 -4.77
CA THR A 46 -5.76 21.27 -3.74
C THR A 46 -5.08 20.26 -2.80
N GLY A 47 -3.79 19.94 -3.02
CA GLY A 47 -3.00 19.02 -2.20
C GLY A 47 -1.91 19.69 -1.36
N ILE A 48 -1.35 18.94 -0.41
CA ILE A 48 -0.22 19.36 0.44
C ILE A 48 1.02 19.52 -0.46
N THR A 49 1.40 20.76 -0.76
CA THR A 49 2.43 21.10 -1.77
C THR A 49 3.86 21.08 -1.24
N ASN A 50 4.06 20.85 0.07
CA ASN A 50 5.38 20.94 0.75
C ASN A 50 5.75 19.64 1.49
N MET A 51 5.58 18.48 0.84
CA MET A 51 6.10 17.22 1.37
C MET A 51 7.56 17.05 0.98
N ARG A 52 8.43 16.78 1.95
CA ARG A 52 9.86 16.57 1.71
C ARG A 52 10.08 15.46 0.67
N ASN A 53 10.91 15.74 -0.32
CA ASN A 53 11.29 14.81 -1.40
C ASN A 53 10.08 14.28 -2.22
N CYS A 54 8.92 14.94 -2.19
CA CYS A 54 7.75 14.55 -2.95
C CYS A 54 7.29 15.69 -3.86
N TYR A 55 7.16 15.40 -5.15
CA TYR A 55 6.80 16.38 -6.17
C TYR A 55 5.47 16.01 -6.81
N ARG A 56 4.46 16.86 -6.59
CA ARG A 56 3.10 16.65 -7.12
C ARG A 56 2.93 17.36 -8.45
N PHE A 57 2.42 16.62 -9.42
CA PHE A 57 2.20 17.10 -10.78
C PHE A 57 0.82 16.72 -11.29
N GLN A 58 0.30 17.55 -12.20
CA GLN A 58 -0.78 17.20 -13.09
C GLN A 58 -0.24 16.98 -14.50
N ILE A 59 -0.62 15.87 -15.12
CA ILE A 59 -0.24 15.55 -16.49
C ILE A 59 -1.01 16.47 -17.46
N LYS A 60 -0.29 17.14 -18.36
CA LYS A 60 -0.84 18.04 -19.38
C LYS A 60 -0.71 17.48 -20.79
N ASP A 61 0.27 16.63 -21.04
CA ASP A 61 0.48 15.95 -22.31
C ASP A 61 1.21 14.63 -22.08
N VAL A 62 0.90 13.63 -22.90
CA VAL A 62 1.41 12.26 -22.78
C VAL A 62 1.96 11.83 -24.13
N LEU A 63 3.26 11.55 -24.19
CA LEU A 63 3.91 11.10 -25.42
C LEU A 63 4.49 9.70 -25.21
N SER A 64 4.04 8.74 -26.02
CA SER A 64 4.67 7.41 -26.09
C SER A 64 5.94 7.50 -26.92
N SER A 65 6.99 6.84 -26.44
CA SER A 65 8.27 6.74 -27.12
C SER A 65 8.90 5.38 -26.84
N ARG A 66 9.98 5.06 -27.55
CA ARG A 66 10.79 3.87 -27.30
C ARG A 66 12.24 4.25 -27.15
N LEU A 67 12.88 3.79 -26.07
CA LEU A 67 14.33 3.91 -25.86
C LEU A 67 14.95 2.52 -26.02
N LYS A 68 15.82 2.34 -27.02
CA LYS A 68 16.46 1.03 -27.30
C LYS A 68 15.43 -0.11 -27.39
N SER A 69 14.31 0.15 -28.08
CA SER A 69 13.17 -0.76 -28.23
C SER A 69 12.33 -1.04 -26.97
N GLN A 70 12.66 -0.46 -25.82
CA GLN A 70 11.86 -0.55 -24.61
C GLN A 70 10.83 0.60 -24.55
N PRO A 71 9.60 0.35 -24.05
CA PRO A 71 8.58 1.37 -23.93
C PRO A 71 9.00 2.47 -22.94
N GLN A 72 8.67 3.71 -23.27
CA GLN A 72 8.89 4.88 -22.43
C GLN A 72 7.71 5.85 -22.59
N TRP A 73 7.29 6.48 -21.50
CA TRP A 73 6.45 7.67 -21.56
C TRP A 73 7.27 8.94 -21.33
N VAL A 74 6.96 9.99 -22.08
CA VAL A 74 7.40 11.36 -21.79
C VAL A 74 6.16 12.15 -21.39
N LEU A 75 6.04 12.40 -20.08
CA LEU A 75 4.92 13.12 -19.51
C LEU A 75 5.30 14.60 -19.42
N THR A 76 4.50 15.47 -20.03
CA THR A 76 4.60 16.91 -19.77
C THR A 76 3.69 17.22 -18.59
N CYS A 77 4.31 17.57 -17.48
CA CYS A 77 3.70 17.71 -16.17
C CYS A 77 3.73 19.17 -15.72
N GLN A 78 2.70 19.59 -14.99
CA GLN A 78 2.61 20.92 -14.40
C GLN A 78 2.56 20.82 -12.88
N ASP A 79 3.32 21.64 -12.16
CA ASP A 79 3.29 21.72 -10.69
C ASP A 79 2.30 22.78 -10.16
N ALA A 80 2.29 22.99 -8.83
CA ALA A 80 1.44 23.97 -8.17
C ALA A 80 1.77 25.42 -8.56
N GLN A 81 3.04 25.69 -8.84
CA GLN A 81 3.59 26.98 -9.27
C GLN A 81 3.42 27.21 -10.78
N GLN A 82 2.69 26.32 -11.48
CA GLN A 82 2.45 26.36 -12.92
C GLN A 82 3.70 26.09 -13.77
N VAL A 83 4.79 25.63 -13.17
CA VAL A 83 6.03 25.30 -13.89
C VAL A 83 5.80 23.98 -14.63
N ILE A 84 6.13 23.98 -15.92
CA ILE A 84 6.03 22.81 -16.79
C ILE A 84 7.36 22.06 -16.76
N LYS A 85 7.30 20.74 -16.56
CA LYS A 85 8.44 19.84 -16.55
C LYS A 85 8.16 18.60 -17.39
N LYS A 86 9.20 18.07 -18.02
CA LYS A 86 9.13 16.78 -18.71
C LYS A 86 9.67 15.69 -17.80
N ILE A 87 8.87 14.66 -17.59
CA ILE A 87 9.21 13.50 -16.77
C ILE A 87 9.28 12.28 -17.69
N MET A 88 10.43 11.61 -17.70
CA MET A 88 10.61 10.34 -18.41
C MET A 88 10.22 9.20 -17.50
N VAL A 89 9.29 8.36 -17.93
CA VAL A 89 8.81 7.19 -17.20
C VAL A 89 9.22 5.94 -17.97
N ARG A 90 9.94 5.03 -17.31
CA ARG A 90 10.54 3.84 -17.91
C ARG A 90 10.34 2.60 -17.03
N GLY A 91 10.71 1.44 -17.55
CA GLY A 91 10.69 0.18 -16.81
C GLY A 91 9.27 -0.27 -16.52
N GLU A 92 9.02 -0.80 -15.33
CA GLU A 92 7.69 -1.27 -14.94
C GLU A 92 6.65 -0.15 -14.96
N TRP A 93 7.03 1.06 -14.58
CA TRP A 93 6.14 2.23 -14.61
C TRP A 93 5.62 2.57 -16.02
N ALA A 94 6.32 2.16 -17.08
CA ALA A 94 5.85 2.38 -18.44
C ALA A 94 4.67 1.49 -18.84
N ARG A 95 4.31 0.50 -18.01
CA ARG A 95 3.16 -0.41 -18.24
C ARG A 95 1.80 0.24 -17.97
N PHE A 96 1.78 1.38 -17.29
CA PHE A 96 0.53 2.09 -17.00
C PHE A 96 0.09 2.98 -18.17
N GLU A 97 -1.22 3.13 -18.33
CA GLU A 97 -1.86 3.99 -19.33
C GLU A 97 -2.19 5.38 -18.77
N TYR A 98 -1.27 6.33 -18.95
CA TYR A 98 -1.40 7.71 -18.43
C TYR A 98 -2.36 8.54 -19.27
N GLN A 99 -3.18 9.35 -18.62
CA GLN A 99 -4.12 10.27 -19.26
C GLN A 99 -3.82 11.72 -18.90
N VAL A 100 -4.18 12.62 -19.82
CA VAL A 100 -4.14 14.06 -19.56
C VAL A 100 -5.12 14.38 -18.44
N GLY A 101 -4.66 15.12 -17.43
CA GLY A 101 -5.43 15.49 -16.25
C GLY A 101 -5.09 14.69 -15.00
N ASP A 102 -4.43 13.53 -15.13
CA ASP A 102 -4.01 12.70 -14.00
C ASP A 102 -3.13 13.47 -13.01
N ILE A 103 -3.26 13.13 -11.74
CA ILE A 103 -2.38 13.59 -10.68
C ILE A 103 -1.38 12.50 -10.33
N ILE A 104 -0.11 12.86 -10.28
CA ILE A 104 0.98 11.96 -9.87
C ILE A 104 1.86 12.63 -8.81
N HIS A 105 2.39 11.82 -7.89
CA HIS A 105 3.54 12.18 -7.08
C HIS A 105 4.78 11.47 -7.59
N ILE A 106 5.89 12.20 -7.71
CA ILE A 106 7.21 11.60 -7.81
C ILE A 106 7.91 11.76 -6.47
N VAL A 107 8.17 10.64 -5.80
CA VAL A 107 8.91 10.60 -4.53
C VAL A 107 10.36 10.31 -4.83
N SER A 108 11.24 11.23 -4.47
CA SER A 108 12.66 11.12 -4.75
C SER A 108 13.38 10.25 -3.73
N ASP A 109 14.35 9.48 -4.22
CA ASP A 109 15.29 8.72 -3.38
C ASP A 109 16.36 9.61 -2.73
N SER A 110 16.51 10.86 -3.19
CA SER A 110 17.49 11.80 -2.66
C SER A 110 16.99 12.42 -1.35
N ASP A 111 17.85 12.46 -0.33
CA ASP A 111 17.59 13.17 0.93
C ASP A 111 17.94 14.67 0.85
N ASP A 112 18.49 15.11 -0.29
CA ASP A 112 18.90 16.48 -0.55
C ASP A 112 17.67 17.38 -0.75
N LYS A 113 17.58 18.41 0.10
CA LYS A 113 16.46 19.37 0.12
C LYS A 113 16.51 20.37 -1.02
N ASP A 114 17.69 20.58 -1.62
CA ASP A 114 17.91 21.55 -2.70
C ASP A 114 17.98 20.86 -4.07
N ALA A 115 17.75 19.55 -4.12
CA ALA A 115 17.75 18.80 -5.37
C ALA A 115 16.64 19.28 -6.30
N GLU A 116 16.99 19.44 -7.58
CA GLU A 116 15.98 19.72 -8.60
C GLU A 116 14.95 18.57 -8.65
N PRO A 117 13.68 18.89 -8.96
CA PRO A 117 12.65 17.87 -9.13
C PRO A 117 13.08 16.80 -10.14
N PRO A 118 12.84 15.51 -9.83
CA PRO A 118 13.30 14.40 -10.63
C PRO A 118 12.67 14.44 -12.03
N HIS A 119 13.51 14.19 -13.03
CA HIS A 119 13.12 14.15 -14.45
C HIS A 119 12.99 12.71 -14.99
N LEU A 120 13.32 11.70 -14.17
CA LEU A 120 13.32 10.29 -14.54
C LEU A 120 12.71 9.45 -13.41
N VAL A 121 11.81 8.56 -13.78
CA VAL A 121 11.37 7.44 -12.94
C VAL A 121 11.58 6.16 -13.72
N ASP A 122 12.30 5.21 -13.14
CA ASP A 122 12.56 3.89 -13.72
C ASP A 122 12.57 2.82 -12.63
N ASP A 123 13.05 1.60 -12.91
CA ASP A 123 13.08 0.49 -11.95
C ASP A 123 14.04 0.73 -10.78
N ARG A 124 15.00 1.65 -10.92
CA ARG A 124 16.07 1.89 -9.93
C ARG A 124 15.93 3.22 -9.21
N ASN A 125 15.29 4.20 -9.84
CA ASN A 125 15.26 5.58 -9.39
C ASN A 125 13.82 6.06 -9.16
N ASN A 126 13.59 6.63 -7.98
CA ASN A 126 12.38 7.29 -7.55
C ASN A 126 11.15 6.35 -7.54
N LEU A 127 10.07 6.82 -6.90
CA LEU A 127 8.76 6.17 -6.90
C LEU A 127 7.75 7.07 -7.60
N LEU A 128 6.86 6.48 -8.38
CA LEU A 128 5.70 7.16 -8.95
C LEU A 128 4.46 6.67 -8.22
N VAL A 129 3.71 7.59 -7.61
CA VAL A 129 2.40 7.31 -6.99
C VAL A 129 1.34 7.97 -7.84
N TRP A 130 0.41 7.17 -8.35
CA TRP A 130 -0.66 7.61 -9.24
C TRP A 130 -1.92 7.96 -8.49
N SER A 131 -2.63 9.05 -8.79
CA SER A 131 -3.84 9.46 -8.05
C SER A 131 -3.63 9.32 -6.53
N PRO A 132 -2.63 10.01 -5.97
CA PRO A 132 -2.25 9.90 -4.56
C PRO A 132 -3.39 10.30 -3.59
N ASP A 133 -4.42 10.99 -4.08
CA ASP A 133 -5.59 11.35 -3.28
C ASP A 133 -6.54 10.16 -3.05
N VAL A 134 -6.39 9.07 -3.81
CA VAL A 134 -7.13 7.82 -3.60
C VAL A 134 -6.40 6.99 -2.55
N LEU A 135 -6.85 7.06 -1.30
CA LEU A 135 -6.23 6.33 -0.19
C LEU A 135 -6.66 4.87 -0.15
N LEU A 136 -5.77 3.97 -0.59
CA LEU A 136 -5.97 2.53 -0.49
C LEU A 136 -5.55 2.02 0.89
N THR A 137 -6.30 1.07 1.48
CA THR A 137 -5.87 0.47 2.75
C THR A 137 -4.70 -0.48 2.52
N ALA A 138 -3.77 -0.56 3.47
CA ALA A 138 -2.69 -1.54 3.43
C ALA A 138 -3.22 -2.98 3.29
N THR A 139 -4.32 -3.29 3.98
CA THR A 139 -5.04 -4.57 3.88
C THR A 139 -5.58 -4.86 2.48
N PHE A 140 -6.07 -3.84 1.77
CA PHE A 140 -6.59 -4.00 0.41
C PHE A 140 -5.47 -4.31 -0.59
N ILE A 141 -4.34 -3.60 -0.47
CA ILE A 141 -3.17 -3.83 -1.33
C ILE A 141 -2.56 -5.20 -1.02
N SER A 142 -2.45 -5.58 0.26
CA SER A 142 -1.92 -6.90 0.64
C SER A 142 -2.82 -8.06 0.17
N ASP A 143 -4.14 -7.89 0.20
CA ASP A 143 -5.10 -8.89 -0.29
C ASP A 143 -4.96 -9.12 -1.81
N ALA A 144 -4.49 -8.12 -2.55
CA ALA A 144 -4.30 -8.14 -4.00
C ALA A 144 -3.02 -8.84 -4.46
N VAL A 145 -2.07 -9.11 -3.56
CA VAL A 145 -0.81 -9.80 -3.89
C VAL A 145 -1.08 -11.18 -4.48
N ASP A 146 -2.01 -11.93 -3.89
CA ASP A 146 -2.37 -13.26 -4.39
C ASP A 146 -3.35 -13.17 -5.57
N CYS A 147 -4.27 -12.20 -5.57
CA CYS A 147 -5.26 -12.02 -6.65
C CYS A 147 -5.86 -10.61 -6.65
N GLN A 148 -5.45 -9.79 -7.63
CA GLN A 148 -5.97 -8.42 -7.81
C GLN A 148 -7.48 -8.41 -8.08
N ARG A 149 -7.97 -9.34 -8.91
CA ARG A 149 -9.40 -9.44 -9.26
C ARG A 149 -10.25 -9.68 -8.01
N ARG A 150 -9.83 -10.63 -7.16
CA ARG A 150 -10.51 -10.92 -5.88
C ARG A 150 -10.54 -9.69 -4.98
N ALA A 151 -9.43 -8.98 -4.84
CA ALA A 151 -9.37 -7.78 -4.03
C ALA A 151 -10.37 -6.72 -4.53
N ILE A 152 -10.37 -6.42 -5.84
CA ILE A 152 -11.29 -5.44 -6.44
C ILE A 152 -12.76 -5.84 -6.25
N ILE A 153 -13.10 -7.12 -6.48
CA ILE A 153 -14.46 -7.64 -6.27
C ILE A 153 -14.88 -7.48 -4.80
N LYS A 154 -14.04 -7.93 -3.85
CA LYS A 154 -14.29 -7.77 -2.41
C LYS A 154 -14.49 -6.31 -2.02
N ASN A 155 -13.72 -5.40 -2.64
CA ASN A 155 -13.84 -3.97 -2.37
C ASN A 155 -15.12 -3.34 -2.96
N ARG A 156 -15.57 -3.77 -4.15
CA ARG A 156 -16.81 -3.29 -4.79
C ARG A 156 -18.06 -3.85 -4.12
N PHE A 157 -18.04 -5.13 -3.74
CA PHE A 157 -19.19 -5.87 -3.20
C PHE A 157 -19.03 -6.14 -1.71
N ARG A 158 -18.82 -5.08 -0.92
CA ARG A 158 -18.82 -5.15 0.55
C ARG A 158 -20.23 -5.45 1.05
N ALA A 159 -20.60 -6.73 1.05
CA ALA A 159 -21.80 -7.17 1.75
C ALA A 159 -21.45 -7.32 3.23
N PRO A 160 -22.25 -6.76 4.15
CA PRO A 160 -22.27 -7.25 5.52
C PRO A 160 -22.79 -8.69 5.44
N THR A 161 -21.89 -9.65 5.46
CA THR A 161 -22.27 -11.02 5.80
C THR A 161 -22.68 -10.93 7.25
N GLY A 162 -23.99 -10.84 7.54
CA GLY A 162 -24.51 -10.78 8.92
C GLY A 162 -24.18 -12.02 9.77
N GLU A 163 -23.30 -12.88 9.29
CA GLU A 163 -22.79 -14.08 9.94
C GLU A 163 -21.57 -13.75 10.79
N VAL A 164 -21.64 -14.15 12.05
CA VAL A 164 -20.54 -14.03 13.00
C VAL A 164 -19.47 -15.05 12.63
N SER A 165 -18.29 -14.56 12.26
CA SER A 165 -17.11 -15.41 12.08
C SER A 165 -16.40 -15.60 13.42
N ILE A 166 -16.53 -16.79 14.02
CA ILE A 166 -15.83 -17.12 15.27
C ILE A 166 -14.32 -16.92 15.19
N PRO A 167 -13.61 -17.30 14.11
CA PRO A 167 -12.21 -16.98 13.96
C PRO A 167 -11.90 -15.48 14.03
N MET A 168 -12.79 -14.64 13.50
CA MET A 168 -12.63 -13.18 13.55
C MET A 168 -12.90 -12.64 14.97
N LEU A 169 -13.92 -13.18 15.65
CA LEU A 169 -14.21 -12.83 17.05
C LEU A 169 -13.01 -13.15 17.97
N ILE A 170 -12.49 -14.39 17.88
CA ILE A 170 -11.30 -14.81 18.62
C ILE A 170 -10.10 -13.94 18.23
N GLY A 171 -9.95 -13.63 16.94
CA GLY A 171 -8.94 -12.70 16.43
C GLY A 171 -8.94 -11.37 17.16
N ASN A 172 -10.09 -10.70 17.21
CA ASN A 172 -10.26 -9.40 17.84
C ASN A 172 -9.96 -9.46 19.35
N MET A 173 -10.45 -10.49 20.05
CA MET A 173 -10.18 -10.67 21.49
C MET A 173 -8.70 -10.88 21.78
N VAL A 174 -8.02 -11.68 20.96
CA VAL A 174 -6.58 -11.94 21.10
C VAL A 174 -5.75 -10.69 20.81
N HIS A 175 -6.13 -9.86 19.82
CA HIS A 175 -5.49 -8.57 19.58
C HIS A 175 -5.63 -7.66 20.81
N ARG A 176 -6.86 -7.51 21.34
CA ARG A 176 -7.12 -6.69 22.54
C ARG A 176 -6.31 -7.15 23.75
N ILE A 177 -6.22 -8.46 24.01
CA ILE A 177 -5.39 -9.01 25.10
C ILE A 177 -3.92 -8.62 24.90
N PHE A 178 -3.38 -8.83 23.70
CA PHE A 178 -1.96 -8.56 23.45
C PHE A 178 -1.67 -7.07 23.61
N GLN A 179 -2.50 -6.21 23.03
CA GLN A 179 -2.39 -4.76 23.13
C GLN A 179 -2.44 -4.27 24.58
N GLU A 180 -3.40 -4.75 25.39
CA GLU A 180 -3.50 -4.38 26.81
C GLU A 180 -2.30 -4.89 27.62
N CYS A 181 -1.80 -6.10 27.35
CA CYS A 181 -0.60 -6.62 27.99
C CYS A 181 0.64 -5.76 27.65
N LEU A 182 0.78 -5.32 26.39
CA LEU A 182 1.88 -4.46 25.95
C LEU A 182 1.81 -3.07 26.59
N LYS A 183 0.61 -2.48 26.64
CA LYS A 183 0.35 -1.15 27.19
C LYS A 183 0.60 -1.08 28.69
N THR A 184 0.09 -2.07 29.43
CA THR A 184 0.19 -2.13 30.90
C THR A 184 1.48 -2.78 31.38
N ARG A 185 2.21 -3.46 30.49
CA ARG A 185 3.31 -4.39 30.81
C ARG A 185 2.90 -5.44 31.84
N ASN A 186 1.61 -5.82 31.84
CA ASN A 186 1.04 -6.79 32.76
C ASN A 186 0.51 -8.00 31.98
N CYS A 187 1.06 -9.18 32.28
CA CYS A 187 0.62 -10.47 31.74
C CYS A 187 0.20 -11.43 32.85
N ASP A 188 -0.29 -10.91 33.99
CA ASP A 188 -0.75 -11.72 35.10
C ASP A 188 -2.03 -12.48 34.70
N ASP A 189 -2.08 -13.77 35.03
CA ASP A 189 -3.19 -14.64 34.62
C ASP A 189 -4.53 -14.14 35.15
N LYS A 190 -4.57 -13.55 36.36
CA LYS A 190 -5.79 -12.96 36.93
C LYS A 190 -6.28 -11.73 36.18
N PHE A 191 -5.35 -10.89 35.72
CA PHE A 191 -5.65 -9.69 34.95
C PHE A 191 -6.25 -10.09 33.60
N VAL A 192 -5.59 -11.02 32.90
CA VAL A 192 -6.05 -11.46 31.58
C VAL A 192 -7.32 -12.29 31.66
N ASP A 193 -7.51 -13.11 32.70
CA ASP A 193 -8.77 -13.85 32.90
C ASP A 193 -9.95 -12.88 33.07
N SER A 194 -9.77 -11.80 33.83
CA SER A 194 -10.79 -10.75 33.99
C SER A 194 -11.12 -10.07 32.66
N LEU A 195 -10.09 -9.74 31.87
CA LEU A 195 -10.25 -9.14 30.53
C LEU A 195 -10.96 -10.10 29.55
N VAL A 196 -10.65 -11.39 29.60
CA VAL A 196 -11.31 -12.41 28.78
C VAL A 196 -12.79 -12.54 29.16
N GLU A 197 -13.11 -12.59 30.45
CA GLU A 197 -14.49 -12.66 30.91
C GLU A 197 -15.32 -11.43 30.51
N GLU A 198 -14.72 -10.23 30.57
CA GLU A 198 -15.32 -8.99 30.08
C GLU A 198 -15.68 -9.09 28.58
N MET A 199 -14.71 -9.43 27.72
CA MET A 199 -14.93 -9.52 26.27
C MET A 199 -15.93 -10.62 25.89
N LEU A 200 -15.91 -11.76 26.58
CA LEU A 200 -16.88 -12.83 26.37
C LEU A 200 -18.31 -12.39 26.75
N ASN A 201 -18.46 -11.51 27.74
CA ASN A 201 -19.74 -10.91 28.10
C ASN A 201 -20.21 -9.88 27.06
N GLU A 202 -19.30 -9.02 26.58
CA GLU A 202 -19.59 -8.06 25.51
C GLU A 202 -20.04 -8.76 24.22
N SER A 203 -19.46 -9.92 23.93
CA SER A 203 -19.72 -10.69 22.70
C SER A 203 -20.78 -11.79 22.88
N PHE A 204 -21.61 -11.73 23.92
CA PHE A 204 -22.54 -12.80 24.27
C PHE A 204 -23.49 -13.19 23.13
N VAL A 205 -24.06 -12.22 22.42
CA VAL A 205 -25.00 -12.45 21.30
C VAL A 205 -24.31 -13.15 20.13
N ASP A 206 -23.07 -12.74 19.83
CA ASP A 206 -22.27 -13.32 18.75
C ASP A 206 -21.94 -14.78 19.06
N ILE A 207 -21.58 -15.07 20.30
CA ILE A 207 -21.29 -16.43 20.78
C ILE A 207 -22.54 -17.31 20.67
N LEU A 208 -23.70 -16.83 21.15
CA LEU A 208 -24.96 -17.57 21.05
C LEU A 208 -25.33 -17.92 19.60
N SER A 209 -25.04 -17.01 18.67
CA SER A 209 -25.35 -17.18 17.25
C SER A 209 -24.40 -18.15 16.53
N SER A 210 -23.30 -18.55 17.18
CA SER A 210 -22.20 -19.27 16.53
C SER A 210 -22.18 -20.79 16.72
N ASN A 211 -23.15 -21.36 17.44
CA ASN A 211 -23.18 -22.77 17.85
C ASN A 211 -21.90 -23.26 18.55
N ARG A 212 -21.12 -22.36 19.17
CA ARG A 212 -19.92 -22.69 19.95
C ARG A 212 -20.15 -22.40 21.42
N GLU A 213 -19.60 -23.24 22.29
CA GLU A 213 -19.67 -22.99 23.72
C GLU A 213 -18.69 -21.88 24.12
N ARG A 214 -19.12 -21.03 25.07
CA ARG A 214 -18.27 -19.98 25.66
C ARG A 214 -16.94 -20.53 26.18
N GLN A 215 -16.97 -21.71 26.79
CA GLN A 215 -15.78 -22.34 27.35
C GLN A 215 -14.77 -22.75 26.27
N ASP A 216 -15.23 -23.21 25.12
CA ASP A 216 -14.34 -23.56 24.00
C ASP A 216 -13.61 -22.33 23.45
N ILE A 217 -14.34 -21.21 23.34
CA ILE A 217 -13.77 -19.93 22.90
C ILE A 217 -12.73 -19.46 23.91
N LYS A 218 -13.05 -19.52 25.21
CA LYS A 218 -12.12 -19.17 26.29
C LYS A 218 -10.84 -20.02 26.23
N ASN A 219 -10.97 -21.33 26.06
CA ASN A 219 -9.85 -22.26 25.95
C ASN A 219 -8.95 -21.93 24.74
N GLU A 220 -9.56 -21.62 23.59
CA GLU A 220 -8.82 -21.24 22.38
C GLU A 220 -8.04 -19.93 22.60
N ILE A 221 -8.68 -18.90 23.16
CA ILE A 221 -8.03 -17.64 23.54
C ILE A 221 -6.86 -17.86 24.50
N TRP A 222 -7.02 -18.76 25.48
CA TRP A 222 -5.96 -19.05 26.45
C TRP A 222 -4.72 -19.68 25.80
N GLY A 223 -4.92 -20.52 24.78
CA GLY A 223 -3.83 -21.05 23.96
C GLY A 223 -2.99 -19.96 23.29
N HIS A 224 -3.64 -18.90 22.80
CA HIS A 224 -2.94 -17.72 22.27
C HIS A 224 -2.26 -16.91 23.38
N PHE A 225 -2.94 -16.70 24.51
CA PHE A 225 -2.42 -15.91 25.62
C PHE A 225 -1.11 -16.47 26.18
N LEU A 226 -0.98 -17.79 26.32
CA LEU A 226 0.27 -18.40 26.78
C LEU A 226 1.47 -18.03 25.89
N ASN A 227 1.27 -18.00 24.57
CA ASN A 227 2.30 -17.57 23.63
C ASN A 227 2.56 -16.06 23.71
N ILE A 228 1.52 -15.24 23.91
CA ILE A 228 1.66 -13.79 24.11
C ILE A 228 2.49 -13.50 25.37
N LYS A 229 2.20 -14.20 26.48
CA LYS A 229 2.91 -14.06 27.74
C LYS A 229 4.39 -14.40 27.56
N GLU A 230 4.69 -15.47 26.84
CA GLU A 230 6.07 -15.84 26.51
C GLU A 230 6.74 -14.80 25.60
N TRP A 231 6.04 -14.30 24.59
CA TRP A 231 6.56 -13.27 23.69
C TRP A 231 6.94 -12.00 24.46
N ILE A 232 6.07 -11.52 25.36
CA ILE A 232 6.33 -10.33 26.18
C ILE A 232 7.55 -10.56 27.08
N ARG A 233 7.66 -11.75 27.68
CA ARG A 233 8.82 -12.13 28.51
C ARG A 233 10.14 -12.08 27.71
N VAL A 234 10.12 -12.52 26.45
CA VAL A 234 11.31 -12.64 25.60
C VAL A 234 11.70 -11.30 24.96
N TYR A 235 10.73 -10.52 24.49
CA TYR A 235 10.99 -9.35 23.66
C TYR A 235 10.85 -8.01 24.38
N MET A 236 10.12 -7.91 25.50
CA MET A 236 10.05 -6.63 26.23
C MET A 236 11.26 -6.41 27.13
N ALA A 237 11.87 -5.23 27.04
CA ALA A 237 12.91 -4.81 27.95
C ALA A 237 12.36 -4.67 29.38
N LEU A 238 13.17 -5.03 30.37
CA LEU A 238 12.80 -4.88 31.77
C LEU A 238 12.65 -3.39 32.15
N PRO A 239 11.92 -3.05 33.22
CA PRO A 239 11.68 -1.66 33.62
C PRO A 239 12.96 -0.86 33.92
N ASP A 240 14.04 -1.53 34.30
CA ASP A 240 15.37 -0.95 34.52
C ASP A 240 16.18 -0.78 33.21
N GLY A 241 15.60 -1.14 32.06
CA GLY A 241 16.22 -1.11 30.75
C GLY A 241 17.16 -2.29 30.48
N SER A 242 17.24 -3.26 31.39
CA SER A 242 18.06 -4.46 31.21
C SER A 242 17.37 -5.50 30.31
N VAL A 243 18.19 -6.32 29.66
CA VAL A 243 17.73 -7.38 28.74
C VAL A 243 17.36 -8.61 29.55
N ASN A 244 16.21 -9.21 29.27
CA ASN A 244 15.85 -10.50 29.85
C ASN A 244 16.69 -11.62 29.20
N ARG A 245 17.89 -11.88 29.75
CA ARG A 245 18.86 -12.87 29.24
C ARG A 245 18.45 -14.33 29.46
N ASN A 246 17.26 -14.59 30.00
CA ASN A 246 16.76 -15.93 30.32
C ASN A 246 15.94 -16.59 29.18
N GLY A 247 15.86 -15.97 28.00
CA GLY A 247 15.39 -16.64 26.80
C GLY A 247 16.60 -17.18 26.05
N ASN A 248 16.69 -18.51 25.84
CA ASN A 248 17.62 -19.07 24.87
C ASN A 248 17.58 -18.21 23.61
N ASP A 249 18.76 -17.79 23.14
CA ASP A 249 18.98 -17.03 21.92
C ASP A 249 18.00 -17.49 20.83
N SER A 250 16.94 -16.73 20.57
CA SER A 250 16.23 -16.89 19.32
C SER A 250 17.20 -16.34 18.27
N PRO A 251 17.78 -17.19 17.39
CA PRO A 251 18.89 -16.77 16.53
C PRO A 251 18.49 -15.67 15.54
N ASP A 252 17.18 -15.50 15.33
CA ASP A 252 16.62 -14.75 14.21
C ASP A 252 16.08 -13.35 14.56
N CYS A 253 15.95 -12.97 15.84
CA CYS A 253 15.36 -11.66 16.21
C CYS A 253 16.17 -10.95 17.30
N ASN A 254 17.07 -10.08 16.85
CA ASN A 254 18.09 -9.46 17.68
C ASN A 254 17.69 -8.08 18.26
N PHE A 255 16.46 -7.95 18.79
CA PHE A 255 16.00 -6.69 19.37
C PHE A 255 15.20 -6.88 20.66
N ASP A 256 15.16 -5.82 21.46
CA ASP A 256 14.29 -5.68 22.63
C ASP A 256 13.35 -4.49 22.45
N VAL A 257 12.05 -4.69 22.69
CA VAL A 257 11.04 -3.64 22.71
C VAL A 257 11.26 -2.78 23.95
N THR A 258 11.69 -1.54 23.74
CA THR A 258 11.94 -0.58 24.81
C THR A 258 10.72 0.24 25.14
N ASN A 259 9.89 0.56 24.14
CA ASN A 259 8.66 1.33 24.32
C ASN A 259 7.58 0.93 23.31
N VAL A 260 6.32 1.08 23.71
CA VAL A 260 5.15 1.02 22.83
C VAL A 260 4.76 2.46 22.56
N LEU A 261 4.89 2.91 21.32
CA LEU A 261 4.62 4.29 20.93
C LEU A 261 3.12 4.53 20.75
N ASP A 262 2.44 3.59 20.08
CA ASP A 262 1.00 3.66 19.83
C ASP A 262 0.41 2.25 19.60
N ILE A 263 -0.89 2.12 19.76
CA ILE A 263 -1.70 0.90 19.57
C ILE A 263 -2.92 1.27 18.72
N GLU A 264 -3.22 0.46 17.70
CA GLU A 264 -4.31 0.70 16.74
C GLU A 264 -4.23 2.10 16.10
N GLU A 265 -3.02 2.51 15.70
CA GLU A 265 -2.82 3.83 15.11
C GLU A 265 -3.32 3.86 13.66
N ASN A 266 -4.33 4.68 13.40
CA ASN A 266 -4.88 4.89 12.07
C ASN A 266 -4.14 6.04 11.36
N ILE A 267 -3.32 5.71 10.37
CA ILE A 267 -2.51 6.67 9.63
C ILE A 267 -2.99 6.74 8.18
N ALA A 268 -3.17 7.96 7.68
CA ALA A 268 -3.37 8.26 6.27
C ALA A 268 -2.13 8.97 5.71
N SER A 269 -1.58 8.47 4.61
CA SER A 269 -0.50 9.09 3.86
C SER A 269 -1.01 9.54 2.49
N PRO A 270 -1.36 10.83 2.33
CA PRO A 270 -1.58 11.43 1.02
C PRO A 270 -0.30 11.48 0.18
N LEU A 271 0.89 11.31 0.77
CA LEU A 271 2.14 11.18 0.03
C LEU A 271 2.15 9.91 -0.83
N PHE A 272 1.78 8.77 -0.23
CA PHE A 272 1.81 7.45 -0.87
C PHE A 272 0.45 6.96 -1.37
N GLY A 273 -0.64 7.73 -1.17
CA GLY A 273 -1.99 7.29 -1.50
C GLY A 273 -2.39 6.03 -0.74
N LEU A 274 -2.01 5.98 0.53
CA LEU A 274 -2.10 4.81 1.41
C LEU A 274 -2.76 5.20 2.73
N ARG A 275 -3.49 4.28 3.33
CA ARG A 275 -3.92 4.37 4.74
C ARG A 275 -3.86 3.02 5.41
N GLY A 276 -3.86 2.98 6.74
CA GLY A 276 -3.81 1.72 7.47
C GLY A 276 -4.02 1.90 8.96
N LEU A 277 -4.45 0.82 9.59
CA LEU A 277 -4.55 0.69 11.05
C LEU A 277 -3.41 -0.21 11.49
N ILE A 278 -2.37 0.37 12.11
CA ILE A 278 -1.22 -0.40 12.57
C ILE A 278 -1.56 -0.95 13.96
N ASP A 279 -1.49 -2.26 14.15
CA ASP A 279 -1.82 -2.89 15.44
C ASP A 279 -0.98 -2.30 16.58
N VAL A 280 0.33 -2.22 16.40
CA VAL A 280 1.26 -1.65 17.39
C VAL A 280 2.43 -0.96 16.69
N VAL A 281 2.80 0.24 17.15
CA VAL A 281 4.05 0.90 16.77
C VAL A 281 5.02 0.81 17.95
N ILE A 282 6.19 0.22 17.73
CA ILE A 282 7.17 -0.03 18.80
C ILE A 282 8.48 0.73 18.56
N GLU A 283 9.07 1.23 19.65
CA GLU A 283 10.49 1.57 19.72
C GLU A 283 11.24 0.34 20.25
N ALA A 284 12.20 -0.13 19.48
CA ALA A 284 13.05 -1.24 19.83
C ALA A 284 14.52 -0.84 19.85
N ARG A 285 15.32 -1.67 20.52
CA ARG A 285 16.77 -1.56 20.60
C ARG A 285 17.42 -2.81 20.04
N LEU A 286 18.38 -2.66 19.13
CA LEU A 286 19.18 -3.80 18.65
C LEU A 286 20.10 -4.30 19.78
N LYS A 287 20.13 -5.60 20.03
CA LYS A 287 20.98 -6.18 21.08
C LYS A 287 22.48 -6.11 20.72
N GLU A 288 22.80 -6.16 19.42
CA GLU A 288 24.17 -6.08 18.88
C GLU A 288 24.90 -4.77 19.22
N ASN A 289 24.24 -3.63 19.02
CA ASN A 289 24.89 -2.30 19.08
C ASN A 289 24.15 -1.29 19.96
N GLY A 290 23.01 -1.66 20.54
CA GLY A 290 22.23 -0.79 21.42
C GLY A 290 21.48 0.35 20.71
N ASN A 291 21.52 0.42 19.38
CA ASN A 291 20.83 1.45 18.61
C ASN A 291 19.32 1.28 18.69
N LYS A 292 18.62 2.40 18.89
CA LYS A 292 17.17 2.45 18.88
C LYS A 292 16.63 2.65 17.47
N PHE A 293 15.47 2.05 17.21
CA PHE A 293 14.75 2.18 15.94
C PHE A 293 13.25 1.98 16.15
N VAL A 294 12.46 2.57 15.27
CA VAL A 294 10.99 2.43 15.27
C VAL A 294 10.59 1.47 14.16
N LEU A 295 9.65 0.58 14.46
CA LEU A 295 9.11 -0.36 13.49
C LEU A 295 7.63 -0.66 13.76
N PRO A 296 6.86 -1.00 12.70
CA PRO A 296 5.52 -1.52 12.87
C PRO A 296 5.58 -2.97 13.36
N MET A 297 4.65 -3.31 14.25
CA MET A 297 4.37 -4.67 14.69
C MET A 297 2.93 -5.02 14.33
N GLU A 298 2.75 -6.10 13.56
CA GLU A 298 1.44 -6.65 13.21
C GLU A 298 1.22 -7.97 13.93
N ILE A 299 0.02 -8.17 14.46
CA ILE A 299 -0.41 -9.38 15.15
C ILE A 299 -1.26 -10.22 14.19
N LYS A 300 -1.02 -11.53 14.16
CA LYS A 300 -1.82 -12.49 13.40
C LYS A 300 -2.19 -13.68 14.27
N THR A 301 -3.47 -14.04 14.25
CA THR A 301 -4.01 -15.21 14.97
C THR A 301 -4.13 -16.46 14.09
N GLY A 302 -4.03 -16.28 12.77
CA GLY A 302 -4.18 -17.35 11.78
C GLY A 302 -2.86 -17.89 11.23
N ARG A 303 -2.95 -18.50 10.04
CA ARG A 303 -1.79 -19.03 9.31
C ARG A 303 -0.95 -17.89 8.72
N ALA A 304 0.33 -18.20 8.47
CA ALA A 304 1.22 -17.29 7.77
C ALA A 304 0.92 -17.25 6.27
N TYR A 305 0.73 -16.04 5.75
CA TYR A 305 0.57 -15.75 4.33
C TYR A 305 1.54 -14.65 3.89
N LEU A 306 1.87 -14.60 2.60
CA LEU A 306 2.69 -13.54 2.03
C LEU A 306 2.01 -12.17 2.14
N SER A 307 0.68 -12.13 2.05
CA SER A 307 -0.13 -10.93 2.27
C SER A 307 0.12 -10.32 3.65
N ASN A 308 0.28 -11.14 4.71
CA ASN A 308 0.61 -10.65 6.04
C ASN A 308 1.91 -9.82 6.03
N GLN A 309 2.97 -10.33 5.40
CA GLN A 309 4.25 -9.62 5.31
C GLN A 309 4.13 -8.33 4.50
N THR A 310 3.42 -8.39 3.37
CA THR A 310 3.16 -7.24 2.50
C THR A 310 2.46 -6.10 3.26
N GLN A 311 1.45 -6.44 4.05
CA GLN A 311 0.72 -5.48 4.86
C GLN A 311 1.66 -4.71 5.80
N VAL A 312 2.56 -5.42 6.50
CA VAL A 312 3.50 -4.77 7.42
C VAL A 312 4.55 -3.94 6.68
N PHE A 313 4.97 -4.34 5.47
CA PHE A 313 5.86 -3.53 4.64
C PHE A 313 5.23 -2.19 4.26
N LEU A 314 3.93 -2.16 3.93
CA LEU A 314 3.21 -0.92 3.66
C LEU A 314 3.16 -0.01 4.88
N TYR A 315 3.09 -0.56 6.10
CA TYR A 315 3.11 0.24 7.33
C TYR A 315 4.42 1.00 7.56
N THR A 316 5.53 0.56 6.96
CA THR A 316 6.78 1.33 7.03
C THR A 316 6.66 2.69 6.35
N LEU A 317 5.85 2.79 5.28
CA LEU A 317 5.56 4.04 4.60
C LEU A 317 4.64 4.95 5.43
N LEU A 318 3.67 4.36 6.13
CA LEU A 318 2.78 5.10 7.04
C LEU A 318 3.55 5.65 8.25
N ILE A 319 4.46 4.85 8.83
CA ILE A 319 5.33 5.34 9.91
C ILE A 319 6.24 6.46 9.42
N LYS A 320 6.76 6.38 8.18
CA LYS A 320 7.52 7.47 7.57
C LYS A 320 6.73 8.77 7.49
N GLU A 321 5.45 8.70 7.09
CA GLU A 321 4.56 9.87 7.06
C GLU A 321 4.37 10.47 8.47
N ARG A 322 4.09 9.62 9.46
CA ARG A 322 3.65 10.07 10.78
C ARG A 322 4.78 10.52 11.70
N TYR A 323 5.90 9.81 11.66
CA TYR A 323 7.01 9.94 12.61
C TYR A 323 8.29 10.52 11.98
N ASP A 324 8.31 10.78 10.67
CA ASP A 324 9.50 11.22 9.91
C ASP A 324 10.72 10.30 10.11
N VAL A 325 10.48 9.01 10.35
CA VAL A 325 11.50 7.96 10.45
C VAL A 325 11.23 6.91 9.39
N THR A 326 12.27 6.35 8.77
CA THR A 326 12.10 5.27 7.78
C THR A 326 12.45 3.93 8.44
N PRO A 327 11.46 3.11 8.85
CA PRO A 327 11.74 1.78 9.39
C PRO A 327 12.48 0.93 8.36
N LYS A 328 13.60 0.34 8.77
CA LYS A 328 14.41 -0.56 7.92
C LYS A 328 13.99 -2.03 8.05
N SER A 329 13.11 -2.32 9.02
CA SER A 329 12.62 -3.64 9.33
C SER A 329 11.20 -3.60 9.87
N THR A 330 10.53 -4.74 9.89
CA THR A 330 9.18 -4.93 10.42
C THR A 330 9.12 -6.11 11.38
N CYS A 331 8.11 -6.12 12.25
CA CYS A 331 7.82 -7.22 13.15
C CYS A 331 6.43 -7.79 12.83
N LEU A 332 6.34 -9.11 12.67
CA LEU A 332 5.09 -9.81 12.46
C LEU A 332 5.00 -10.98 13.43
N VAL A 333 3.98 -11.00 14.28
CA VAL A 333 3.85 -11.96 15.38
C VAL A 333 2.63 -12.84 15.18
N TYR A 334 2.86 -14.16 15.20
CA TYR A 334 1.82 -15.17 15.10
C TYR A 334 1.50 -15.74 16.48
N SER A 335 0.42 -15.25 17.09
CA SER A 335 0.06 -15.63 18.46
C SER A 335 -0.34 -17.10 18.60
N LYS A 336 -0.76 -17.76 17.52
CA LYS A 336 -1.12 -19.18 17.54
C LYS A 336 0.08 -20.11 17.61
N THR A 337 1.16 -19.77 16.92
CA THR A 337 2.34 -20.63 16.72
C THR A 337 3.57 -20.15 17.50
N ASN A 338 3.44 -19.06 18.25
CA ASN A 338 4.56 -18.38 18.92
C ASN A 338 5.72 -18.01 17.95
N GLU A 339 5.39 -17.75 16.68
CA GLU A 339 6.38 -17.40 15.66
C GLU A 339 6.48 -15.87 15.55
N THR A 340 7.70 -15.34 15.54
CA THR A 340 7.98 -13.92 15.29
C THR A 340 8.86 -13.80 14.06
N LYS A 341 8.43 -12.98 13.09
CA LYS A 341 9.21 -12.67 11.89
C LYS A 341 9.68 -11.22 11.97
N HIS A 342 10.95 -11.04 12.34
CA HIS A 342 11.67 -9.79 12.13
C HIS A 342 12.30 -9.82 10.74
N ARG A 343 11.91 -8.88 9.86
CA ARG A 343 12.39 -8.87 8.47
C ARG A 343 12.87 -7.48 8.09
N ALA A 344 14.03 -7.41 7.46
CA ALA A 344 14.45 -6.21 6.75
C ALA A 344 13.46 -5.91 5.60
N VAL A 345 13.35 -4.64 5.23
CA VAL A 345 12.42 -4.15 4.20
C VAL A 345 13.23 -3.79 2.96
N PRO A 346 13.24 -4.64 1.92
CA PRO A 346 13.94 -4.32 0.67
C PRO A 346 13.26 -3.16 -0.04
N LYS A 347 14.07 -2.22 -0.57
CA LYS A 347 13.56 -1.10 -1.39
C LYS A 347 12.74 -1.58 -2.59
N MET A 348 13.15 -2.69 -3.20
CA MET A 348 12.45 -3.28 -4.34
C MET A 348 11.05 -3.77 -3.96
N ASP A 349 10.87 -4.33 -2.76
CA ASP A 349 9.56 -4.79 -2.31
C ASP A 349 8.62 -3.60 -2.14
N ILE A 350 9.08 -2.51 -1.51
CA ILE A 350 8.31 -1.25 -1.42
C ILE A 350 7.91 -0.75 -2.81
N LYS A 351 8.83 -0.80 -3.76
CA LYS A 351 8.57 -0.38 -5.14
C LYS A 351 7.49 -1.23 -5.81
N SER A 352 7.59 -2.55 -5.72
CA SER A 352 6.60 -3.50 -6.23
C SER A 352 5.22 -3.28 -5.59
N LEU A 353 5.18 -2.91 -4.30
CA LEU A 353 3.93 -2.63 -3.60
C LEU A 353 3.30 -1.30 -4.02
N ILE A 354 4.10 -0.27 -4.28
CA ILE A 354 3.60 0.98 -4.88
C ILE A 354 3.14 0.76 -6.32
N PHE A 355 3.84 -0.08 -7.09
CA PHE A 355 3.42 -0.50 -8.42
C PHE A 355 2.05 -1.19 -8.37
N LEU A 356 1.88 -2.19 -7.49
CA LEU A 356 0.60 -2.87 -7.27
C LEU A 356 -0.50 -1.89 -6.84
N ARG A 357 -0.19 -0.96 -5.92
CA ARG A 357 -1.11 0.09 -5.47
C ARG A 357 -1.59 0.97 -6.63
N ASN A 358 -0.70 1.31 -7.57
CA ASN A 358 -1.09 2.07 -8.77
C ASN A 358 -1.95 1.25 -9.72
N GLN A 359 -1.64 -0.04 -9.94
CA GLN A 359 -2.49 -0.93 -10.76
C GLN A 359 -3.93 -0.97 -10.22
N LEU A 360 -4.08 -1.19 -8.91
CA LEU A 360 -5.40 -1.22 -8.27
C LEU A 360 -6.14 0.11 -8.42
N THR A 361 -5.42 1.23 -8.37
CA THR A 361 -6.02 2.57 -8.46
C THR A 361 -6.58 2.87 -9.85
N GLN A 362 -5.97 2.34 -10.92
CA GLN A 362 -6.52 2.49 -12.28
C GLN A 362 -7.89 1.82 -12.42
N TYR A 363 -8.05 0.60 -11.90
CA TYR A 363 -9.34 -0.11 -11.84
C TYR A 363 -10.39 0.55 -10.92
N MET A 364 -9.98 1.55 -10.14
CA MET A 364 -10.88 2.33 -9.28
C MET A 364 -11.21 3.71 -9.86
N THR A 365 -10.37 4.26 -10.73
CA THR A 365 -10.47 5.66 -11.19
C THR A 365 -11.01 5.77 -12.62
N TYR A 366 -10.58 4.89 -13.54
CA TYR A 366 -10.89 5.05 -14.96
C TYR A 366 -12.15 4.33 -15.41
N ASP A 367 -12.23 3.03 -15.15
CA ASP A 367 -13.45 2.28 -15.41
C ASP A 367 -13.77 1.36 -14.23
N VAL A 368 -14.80 1.75 -13.47
CA VAL A 368 -15.34 0.95 -12.37
C VAL A 368 -16.03 -0.33 -12.85
N ARG A 369 -16.14 -0.57 -14.16
CA ARG A 369 -16.65 -1.82 -14.76
C ARG A 369 -15.53 -2.79 -15.08
N GLU A 370 -14.36 -2.30 -15.51
CA GLU A 370 -13.21 -3.16 -15.76
C GLU A 370 -12.75 -3.88 -14.49
N LEU A 371 -12.28 -5.10 -14.67
CA LEU A 371 -11.75 -5.93 -13.59
C LEU A 371 -10.38 -6.46 -14.04
N PRO A 372 -9.44 -6.66 -13.10
CA PRO A 372 -8.23 -7.41 -13.41
C PRO A 372 -8.58 -8.77 -14.02
N PRO A 373 -7.75 -9.29 -14.95
CA PRO A 373 -8.01 -10.58 -15.57
C PRO A 373 -8.07 -11.71 -14.52
N PRO A 374 -8.88 -12.76 -14.76
CA PRO A 374 -8.93 -13.91 -13.86
C PRO A 374 -7.61 -14.67 -13.86
N LEU A 375 -7.30 -15.33 -12.74
CA LEU A 375 -6.16 -16.25 -12.67
C LEU A 375 -6.54 -17.57 -13.34
N HIS A 376 -5.83 -17.96 -14.40
CA HIS A 376 -6.04 -19.24 -15.06
C HIS A 376 -5.31 -20.37 -14.32
N GLN A 377 -6.01 -21.48 -14.05
CA GLN A 377 -5.45 -22.72 -13.46
C GLN A 377 -4.64 -22.51 -12.18
N ASN A 378 -5.12 -21.65 -11.29
CA ASN A 378 -4.43 -21.32 -10.04
C ASN A 378 -5.15 -21.94 -8.83
N SER A 379 -4.41 -22.64 -7.97
CA SER A 379 -4.93 -23.23 -6.72
C SER A 379 -5.51 -22.21 -5.75
N THR A 380 -5.10 -20.94 -5.86
CA THR A 380 -5.67 -19.81 -5.10
C THR A 380 -7.18 -19.67 -5.34
N CYS A 381 -7.68 -20.03 -6.52
CA CYS A 381 -9.09 -19.93 -6.86
C CYS A 381 -9.95 -21.00 -6.19
N GLU A 382 -9.37 -22.14 -5.77
CA GLU A 382 -10.13 -23.24 -5.15
C GLU A 382 -10.71 -22.87 -3.79
N ARG A 383 -9.98 -22.07 -3.01
CA ARG A 383 -10.36 -21.61 -1.66
C ARG A 383 -10.79 -20.14 -1.65
N CYS A 384 -11.09 -19.57 -2.81
CA CYS A 384 -11.47 -18.17 -2.92
C CYS A 384 -12.93 -17.97 -2.50
N PHE A 385 -13.16 -17.19 -1.45
CA PHE A 385 -14.52 -16.85 -0.98
C PHE A 385 -15.31 -16.01 -2.00
N GLU A 386 -14.63 -15.31 -2.91
CA GLU A 386 -15.28 -14.51 -3.96
C GLU A 386 -15.39 -15.26 -5.30
N LYS A 387 -15.16 -16.58 -5.31
CA LYS A 387 -15.12 -17.39 -6.55
C LYS A 387 -16.42 -17.29 -7.33
N GLU A 388 -17.57 -17.41 -6.66
CA GLU A 388 -18.89 -17.34 -7.29
C GLU A 388 -19.12 -15.98 -7.95
N LYS A 389 -18.96 -14.87 -7.21
CA LYS A 389 -19.07 -13.51 -7.74
C LYS A 389 -18.09 -13.29 -8.91
N CYS A 390 -16.86 -13.80 -8.79
CA CYS A 390 -15.84 -13.71 -9.83
C CYS A 390 -16.27 -14.41 -11.13
N MET A 391 -16.86 -15.60 -11.04
CA MET A 391 -17.35 -16.35 -12.20
C MET A 391 -18.54 -15.66 -12.86
N VAL A 392 -19.51 -15.19 -12.06
CA VAL A 392 -20.67 -14.43 -12.57
C VAL A 392 -20.22 -13.17 -13.31
N LEU A 393 -19.34 -12.38 -12.69
CA LEU A 393 -18.81 -11.17 -13.31
C LEU A 393 -17.98 -11.48 -14.56
N ASN A 394 -17.24 -12.58 -14.59
CA ASN A 394 -16.52 -12.98 -15.81
C ASN A 394 -17.49 -13.23 -16.96
N LYS A 395 -18.54 -14.03 -16.70
CA LYS A 395 -19.53 -14.37 -17.71
C LYS A 395 -20.28 -13.14 -18.24
N LEU A 396 -20.71 -12.24 -17.35
CA LEU A 396 -21.41 -11.01 -17.73
C LEU A 396 -20.53 -10.05 -18.54
N MET A 397 -19.21 -10.03 -18.31
CA MET A 397 -18.29 -9.20 -19.08
C MET A 397 -17.97 -9.83 -20.44
N ASP A 398 -17.79 -11.15 -20.51
CA ASP A 398 -17.57 -11.87 -21.77
C ASP A 398 -18.73 -11.67 -22.75
N ASP A 399 -19.98 -11.69 -22.25
CA ASP A 399 -21.18 -11.51 -23.08
C ASP A 399 -21.35 -10.07 -23.62
N SER A 400 -20.59 -9.09 -23.09
CA SER A 400 -20.62 -7.69 -23.55
C SER A 400 -19.69 -7.39 -24.73
N GLU A 401 -18.74 -8.29 -25.03
CA GLU A 401 -17.87 -8.16 -26.21
C GLU A 401 -18.55 -8.68 -27.50
N ASP A 402 -19.58 -9.53 -27.35
CA ASP A 402 -20.40 -10.05 -28.46
C ASP A 402 -21.55 -9.09 -28.83
N GLY A 403 -21.19 -7.88 -29.27
CA GLY A 403 -21.92 -6.98 -30.19
C GLY A 403 -23.46 -7.05 -30.31
N SER A 404 -24.20 -7.20 -29.21
CA SER A 404 -25.65 -7.03 -29.22
C SER A 404 -26.01 -5.80 -28.38
N ASP A 405 -26.45 -4.75 -29.09
CA ASP A 405 -27.25 -3.66 -28.51
C ASP A 405 -28.50 -4.27 -27.86
N GLY A 406 -28.36 -4.71 -26.62
CA GLY A 406 -29.39 -5.32 -25.81
C GLY A 406 -29.49 -4.59 -24.47
N ASP A 407 -30.58 -3.87 -24.28
CA ASP A 407 -31.04 -3.15 -23.09
C ASP A 407 -30.54 -3.77 -21.75
N PRO A 408 -29.88 -3.02 -20.84
CA PRO A 408 -29.18 -3.58 -19.69
C PRO A 408 -30.09 -4.01 -18.52
N PHE A 409 -31.40 -4.13 -18.73
CA PHE A 409 -32.31 -4.69 -17.74
C PHE A 409 -32.35 -6.22 -17.86
N ILE A 410 -31.28 -6.87 -17.41
CA ILE A 410 -31.29 -8.31 -17.14
C ILE A 410 -32.33 -8.55 -16.04
N THR A 411 -33.46 -9.12 -16.45
CA THR A 411 -34.51 -9.61 -15.56
C THR A 411 -33.90 -10.76 -14.75
N ILE A 412 -33.54 -10.50 -13.50
CA ILE A 412 -33.11 -11.53 -12.56
C ILE A 412 -34.34 -12.37 -12.23
N GLY A 413 -34.49 -13.49 -12.94
CA GLY A 413 -35.39 -14.56 -12.54
C GLY A 413 -34.88 -15.15 -11.23
N ILE A 414 -35.61 -14.88 -10.16
CA ILE A 414 -35.42 -15.51 -8.85
C ILE A 414 -35.70 -17.01 -9.02
N LEU A 415 -34.69 -17.84 -8.70
CA LEU A 415 -34.89 -19.25 -8.35
C LEU A 415 -34.71 -19.41 -6.84
#